data_AF-A0A420WX10-F1
#
_entry.id   AF-A0A420WX10-F1
#
_cell.length_a   1.000
_cell.length_b   1.000
_cell.length_c   1.000
_cell.angle_alpha   90.00
_cell.angle_beta   90.00
_cell.angle_gamma   90.00
#
_symmetry.space_group_name_H-M   'P 1'
#
loop_
_entity.id
_entity.type
_entity.pdbx_description
1 polymer ?
#
loop_
_entity_poly.entity_id
_entity_poly.type
_entity_poly.pdbx_seq_one_letter_code
_entity_poly.pdbx_strand_id
1 'polypeptide(L)'
;MLEKARTRLQAWTPRTFDGERAHAAVLLPLIDAASPRLLLTRRAAHLSQHAGQVAFPGGKRDAGDPDPESCALREAEEEIGLPRERVELIGRLSDRRSRHGLIVTPVVGIIADGLDFRPSPAEIAALFEIPLATLLTDPRRHTDVIDDARGRLFVPSYTFGEHVLWGLSAMMVVELLAVAEEFFDPALIAALGDELDELEQHGALTRAGIGRGHAHQHRPDIRGDSIRWLTPDHPAQRHYLMTLASVRDAINRALFLGLFEFEAHFARYPVGAFYQRHVDSFRGRANRIISSVTYLNRDWPDDGGGEMVSYAPGDETRELGRVAPRAGTFVCFLAEEMPHEVLPARLPRASIAGWFRRNSSLGSIIDPAR
;
A
#
# COMPACT_ATOMS: atom_id res chain seq x y z
N MET A 1 14.14 12.26 -0.66
CA MET A 1 13.02 11.50 -1.24
C MET A 1 13.52 10.25 -1.96
N LEU A 2 14.39 10.36 -2.97
CA LEU A 2 14.90 9.19 -3.70
C LEU A 2 15.66 8.18 -2.84
N GLU A 3 16.44 8.63 -1.85
CA GLU A 3 17.12 7.70 -0.94
C GLU A 3 16.13 6.87 -0.10
N LYS A 4 15.02 7.48 0.35
CA LYS A 4 13.94 6.73 1.01
C LYS A 4 13.32 5.71 0.06
N ALA A 5 13.05 6.10 -1.19
CA ALA A 5 12.51 5.22 -2.21
C ALA A 5 13.45 4.02 -2.47
N ARG A 6 14.77 4.28 -2.56
CA ARG A 6 15.81 3.24 -2.71
C ARG A 6 15.75 2.24 -1.56
N THR A 7 15.89 2.71 -0.31
CA THR A 7 15.91 1.81 0.86
C THR A 7 14.64 0.96 0.92
N ARG A 8 13.48 1.54 0.60
CA ARG A 8 12.19 0.83 0.66
C ARG A 8 12.02 -0.17 -0.49
N LEU A 9 12.38 0.19 -1.72
CA LEU A 9 12.33 -0.72 -2.85
C LEU A 9 13.29 -1.91 -2.69
N GLN A 10 14.43 -1.72 -2.04
CA GLN A 10 15.37 -2.80 -1.72
C GLN A 10 14.84 -3.74 -0.62
N ALA A 11 14.00 -3.22 0.30
CA ALA A 11 13.35 -4.01 1.35
C ALA A 11 11.96 -4.55 0.92
N TRP A 12 11.48 -4.18 -0.26
CA TRP A 12 10.16 -4.54 -0.78
C TRP A 12 10.21 -5.90 -1.47
N THR A 13 9.26 -6.77 -1.14
CA THR A 13 9.06 -8.04 -1.85
C THR A 13 7.91 -7.89 -2.84
N PRO A 14 8.19 -7.69 -4.14
CA PRO A 14 7.15 -7.52 -5.14
C PRO A 14 6.37 -8.81 -5.34
N ARG A 15 5.07 -8.69 -5.61
CA ARG A 15 4.27 -9.83 -6.05
C ARG A 15 4.68 -10.21 -7.46
N THR A 16 5.09 -11.46 -7.66
CA THR A 16 5.44 -12.01 -8.97
C THR A 16 4.32 -12.88 -9.54
N PHE A 17 4.25 -12.99 -10.86
CA PHE A 17 3.42 -14.00 -11.53
C PHE A 17 4.30 -15.09 -12.14
N ASP A 18 4.18 -16.31 -11.61
CA ASP A 18 4.88 -17.48 -12.16
C ASP A 18 4.10 -18.07 -13.37
N GLY A 19 4.82 -18.45 -14.44
CA GLY A 19 4.30 -19.21 -15.58
C GLY A 19 4.77 -18.76 -16.97
N GLU A 20 4.56 -19.61 -17.98
CA GLU A 20 4.96 -19.45 -19.40
C GLU A 20 4.19 -18.36 -20.19
N ARG A 21 3.55 -17.41 -19.51
CA ARG A 21 2.78 -16.35 -20.18
C ARG A 21 3.72 -15.34 -20.83
N ALA A 22 3.22 -14.59 -21.81
CA ALA A 22 3.98 -13.49 -22.38
C ALA A 22 4.33 -12.46 -21.29
N HIS A 23 5.61 -12.08 -21.25
CA HIS A 23 6.17 -11.12 -20.30
C HIS A 23 6.65 -9.87 -21.03
N ALA A 24 6.55 -8.74 -20.35
CA ALA A 24 7.06 -7.44 -20.74
C ALA A 24 7.70 -6.79 -19.51
N ALA A 25 8.64 -5.88 -19.73
CA ALA A 25 9.22 -5.08 -18.66
C ALA A 25 9.22 -3.61 -19.06
N VAL A 26 9.00 -2.75 -18.07
CA VAL A 26 9.00 -1.29 -18.25
C VAL A 26 9.92 -0.66 -17.22
N LEU A 27 10.66 0.37 -17.62
CA LEU A 27 11.51 1.14 -16.73
C LEU A 27 10.74 2.36 -16.22
N LEU A 28 10.71 2.55 -14.90
CA LEU A 28 10.23 3.75 -14.21
C LEU A 28 11.45 4.60 -13.84
N PRO A 29 11.85 5.59 -14.67
CA PRO A 29 13.06 6.35 -14.46
C PRO A 29 12.77 7.53 -13.52
N LEU A 30 13.47 7.56 -12.39
CA LEU A 30 13.45 8.65 -11.42
C LEU A 30 14.64 9.57 -11.67
N ILE A 31 14.37 10.82 -12.01
CA ILE A 31 15.41 11.82 -12.23
C ILE A 31 15.85 12.38 -10.89
N ASP A 32 17.14 12.21 -10.57
CA ASP A 32 17.78 12.76 -9.38
C ASP A 32 18.12 14.24 -9.59
N ALA A 33 17.21 15.07 -9.09
CA ALA A 33 17.27 16.52 -9.16
C ALA A 33 16.76 17.13 -7.85
N ALA A 34 16.97 18.44 -7.66
CA ALA A 34 16.52 19.16 -6.47
C ALA A 34 15.02 18.93 -6.15
N SER A 35 14.19 18.89 -7.20
CA SER A 35 12.85 18.31 -7.14
C SER A 35 12.85 17.04 -8.00
N PRO A 36 12.84 15.84 -7.39
CA PRO A 36 12.82 14.58 -8.13
C PRO A 36 11.61 14.47 -9.05
N ARG A 37 11.82 13.89 -10.24
CA ARG A 37 10.79 13.79 -11.28
C ARG A 37 10.71 12.36 -11.81
N LEU A 38 9.53 11.98 -12.25
CA LEU A 38 9.28 10.73 -12.95
C LEU A 38 9.23 11.01 -14.46
N LEU A 39 10.08 10.34 -15.23
CA LEU A 39 10.08 10.42 -16.69
C LEU A 39 9.05 9.47 -17.29
N LEU A 40 8.23 9.99 -18.22
CA LEU A 40 7.22 9.24 -18.94
C LEU A 40 7.29 9.52 -20.44
N THR A 41 6.73 8.60 -21.22
CA THR A 41 6.59 8.75 -22.67
C THR A 41 5.12 8.90 -23.05
N ARG A 42 4.85 9.59 -24.15
CA ARG A 42 3.58 9.47 -24.89
C ARG A 42 3.86 8.69 -26.17
N ARG A 43 3.20 7.55 -26.33
CA ARG A 43 3.33 6.70 -27.53
C ARG A 43 2.81 7.42 -28.78
N ALA A 44 3.44 7.17 -29.92
CA ALA A 44 3.06 7.77 -31.19
C ALA A 44 1.64 7.36 -31.61
N ALA A 45 0.89 8.30 -32.18
CA ALA A 45 -0.53 8.12 -32.48
C ALA A 45 -0.80 7.10 -33.62
N HIS A 46 0.22 6.76 -34.41
CA HIS A 46 0.10 5.86 -35.55
C HIS A 46 0.34 4.38 -35.19
N LEU A 47 0.67 4.08 -33.94
CA LEU A 47 0.92 2.71 -33.50
C LEU A 47 -0.36 1.88 -33.44
N SER A 48 -0.26 0.60 -33.77
CA SER A 48 -1.41 -0.32 -33.77
C SER A 48 -1.92 -0.67 -32.36
N GLN A 49 -1.08 -0.48 -31.34
CA GLN A 49 -1.42 -0.73 -29.93
C GLN A 49 -1.04 0.48 -29.08
N HIS A 50 -1.92 0.82 -28.15
CA HIS A 50 -1.70 1.87 -27.15
C HIS A 50 -1.34 3.26 -27.74
N ALA A 51 -1.81 3.56 -28.95
CA ALA A 51 -1.60 4.85 -29.63
C ALA A 51 -1.97 6.04 -28.74
N GLY A 52 -1.06 7.00 -28.62
CA GLY A 52 -1.27 8.23 -27.85
C GLY A 52 -1.31 8.06 -26.34
N GLN A 53 -1.19 6.82 -25.83
CA GLN A 53 -1.22 6.58 -24.38
C GLN A 53 0.09 7.02 -23.72
N VAL A 54 -0.04 7.52 -22.50
CA VAL A 54 1.09 7.71 -21.60
C VAL A 54 1.56 6.35 -21.13
N ALA A 55 2.86 6.09 -21.24
CA ALA A 55 3.48 4.86 -20.82
C ALA A 55 4.86 5.13 -20.21
N PHE A 56 5.41 4.09 -19.58
CA PHE A 56 6.83 4.02 -19.28
C PHE A 56 7.58 3.46 -20.49
N PRO A 57 8.85 3.84 -20.70
CA PRO A 57 9.67 3.17 -21.70
C PRO A 57 9.75 1.67 -21.38
N GLY A 58 9.58 0.83 -22.39
CA GLY A 58 9.50 -0.60 -22.18
C GLY A 58 8.68 -1.36 -23.21
N GLY A 59 8.84 -2.68 -23.19
CA GLY A 59 8.32 -3.54 -24.22
C GLY A 59 8.30 -5.00 -23.81
N LYS A 60 8.07 -5.86 -24.80
CA LYS A 60 8.02 -7.31 -24.58
C LYS A 60 9.42 -7.84 -24.31
N ARG A 61 9.48 -8.87 -23.47
CA ARG A 61 10.73 -9.56 -23.20
C ARG A 61 11.10 -10.43 -24.40
N ASP A 62 12.34 -10.28 -24.86
CA ASP A 62 12.92 -11.08 -25.93
C ASP A 62 13.65 -12.30 -25.38
N ALA A 63 13.88 -13.30 -26.24
CA ALA A 63 14.61 -14.52 -25.86
C ALA A 63 16.05 -14.25 -25.40
N GLY A 64 16.63 -13.12 -25.80
CA GLY A 64 17.96 -12.67 -25.38
C GLY A 64 18.00 -11.94 -24.03
N ASP A 65 16.85 -11.55 -23.47
CA ASP A 65 16.80 -10.82 -22.20
C ASP A 65 16.92 -11.82 -21.03
N PRO A 66 18.02 -11.86 -20.25
CA PRO A 66 18.20 -12.83 -19.16
C PRO A 66 17.21 -12.63 -18.01
N ASP A 67 16.73 -11.40 -17.82
CA ASP A 67 15.83 -10.99 -16.75
C ASP A 67 14.97 -9.78 -17.18
N PRO A 68 13.93 -9.41 -16.39
CA PRO A 68 13.10 -8.25 -16.67
C PRO A 68 13.86 -6.91 -16.70
N GLU A 69 14.88 -6.73 -15.87
CA GLU A 69 15.70 -5.51 -15.83
C GLU A 69 16.45 -5.29 -17.13
N SER A 70 17.04 -6.34 -17.67
CA SER A 70 17.73 -6.30 -18.96
C SER A 70 16.75 -5.90 -20.06
N CYS A 71 15.55 -6.48 -20.10
CA CYS A 71 14.50 -6.08 -21.04
C CYS A 71 14.14 -4.59 -20.90
N ALA A 72 13.82 -4.13 -19.68
CA ALA A 72 13.44 -2.75 -19.43
C ALA A 72 14.54 -1.75 -19.85
N LEU A 73 15.80 -2.06 -19.57
CA LEU A 73 16.95 -1.23 -19.96
C LEU A 73 17.18 -1.23 -21.47
N ARG A 74 17.03 -2.38 -22.15
CA ARG A 74 17.17 -2.48 -23.61
C ARG A 74 16.09 -1.63 -24.29
N GLU A 75 14.84 -1.81 -23.89
CA GLU A 75 13.71 -1.07 -24.45
C GLU A 75 13.83 0.44 -24.19
N ALA A 76 14.29 0.86 -23.00
CA ALA A 76 14.56 2.27 -22.74
C ALA A 76 15.70 2.84 -23.60
N GLU A 77 16.74 2.06 -23.88
CA GLU A 77 17.80 2.46 -24.80
C GLU A 77 17.27 2.61 -26.24
N GLU A 78 16.45 1.67 -26.71
CA GLU A 78 15.86 1.67 -28.05
C GLU A 78 14.80 2.78 -28.24
N GLU A 79 13.87 2.94 -27.30
CA GLU A 79 12.75 3.87 -27.41
C GLU A 79 13.15 5.32 -27.13
N ILE A 80 14.03 5.57 -26.16
CA ILE A 80 14.34 6.93 -25.67
C ILE A 80 15.84 7.27 -25.66
N GLY A 81 16.71 6.37 -26.11
CA GLY A 81 18.15 6.60 -26.18
C GLY A 81 18.83 6.68 -24.81
N LEU A 82 18.23 6.13 -23.76
CA LEU A 82 18.77 6.14 -22.40
C LEU A 82 19.84 5.04 -22.25
N PRO A 83 21.14 5.37 -22.10
CA PRO A 83 22.18 4.36 -22.00
C PRO A 83 22.03 3.56 -20.71
N ARG A 84 22.18 2.24 -20.82
CA ARG A 84 21.87 1.28 -19.73
C ARG A 84 22.75 1.53 -18.49
N GLU A 85 24.00 1.92 -18.71
CA GLU A 85 24.98 2.27 -17.66
C GLU A 85 24.68 3.58 -16.92
N ARG A 86 23.76 4.40 -17.43
CA ARG A 86 23.31 5.64 -16.78
C ARG A 86 22.11 5.43 -15.88
N VAL A 87 21.63 4.19 -15.77
CA VAL A 87 20.49 3.81 -14.92
C VAL A 87 20.99 3.03 -13.72
N GLU A 88 20.81 3.60 -12.54
CA GLU A 88 21.01 2.88 -11.29
C GLU A 88 19.72 2.15 -10.90
N LEU A 89 19.71 0.83 -11.02
CA LEU A 89 18.54 0.02 -10.66
C LEU A 89 18.38 -0.06 -9.13
N ILE A 90 17.19 0.27 -8.63
CA ILE A 90 16.91 0.32 -7.19
C ILE A 90 15.86 -0.69 -6.72
N GLY A 91 15.20 -1.40 -7.63
CA GLY A 91 14.27 -2.49 -7.30
C GLY A 91 13.16 -2.68 -8.33
N ARG A 92 12.18 -3.50 -7.97
CA ARG A 92 10.98 -3.78 -8.79
C ARG A 92 9.71 -3.47 -8.01
N LEU A 93 8.65 -3.14 -8.72
CA LEU A 93 7.28 -3.16 -8.18
C LEU A 93 6.63 -4.52 -8.45
N SER A 94 5.44 -4.74 -7.91
CA SER A 94 4.66 -5.94 -8.20
C SER A 94 4.35 -6.04 -9.68
N ASP A 95 4.43 -7.26 -10.22
CA ASP A 95 4.00 -7.54 -11.58
C ASP A 95 2.53 -7.14 -11.76
N ARG A 96 2.22 -6.59 -12.94
CA ARG A 96 0.87 -6.18 -13.32
C ARG A 96 0.41 -6.95 -14.54
N ARG A 97 -0.82 -7.45 -14.50
CA ARG A 97 -1.44 -8.10 -15.66
C ARG A 97 -2.25 -7.10 -16.46
N SER A 98 -1.95 -6.98 -17.75
CA SER A 98 -2.73 -6.15 -18.67
C SER A 98 -4.12 -6.74 -18.95
N ARG A 99 -4.99 -5.93 -19.55
CA ARG A 99 -6.33 -6.36 -19.99
C ARG A 99 -6.28 -7.55 -20.95
N HIS A 100 -5.21 -7.64 -21.77
CA HIS A 100 -4.99 -8.72 -22.73
C HIS A 100 -4.19 -9.89 -22.14
N GLY A 101 -3.88 -9.85 -20.84
CA GLY A 101 -3.26 -10.94 -20.12
C GLY A 101 -1.73 -10.98 -20.14
N LEU A 102 -1.08 -10.01 -20.79
CA LEU A 102 0.38 -9.80 -20.74
C LEU A 102 0.79 -9.48 -19.29
N ILE A 103 1.84 -10.14 -18.79
CA ILE A 103 2.45 -9.80 -17.50
C ILE A 103 3.49 -8.72 -17.74
N VAL A 104 3.42 -7.63 -16.98
CA VAL A 104 4.31 -6.48 -17.09
C VAL A 104 5.03 -6.30 -15.76
N THR A 105 6.35 -6.42 -15.77
CA THR A 105 7.22 -6.21 -14.61
C THR A 105 7.72 -4.76 -14.58
N PRO A 106 7.34 -3.94 -13.59
CA PRO A 106 7.83 -2.57 -13.46
C PRO A 106 9.19 -2.55 -12.74
N VAL A 107 10.22 -2.08 -13.42
CA VAL A 107 11.58 -1.94 -12.93
C VAL A 107 11.83 -0.47 -12.59
N VAL A 108 12.37 -0.17 -11.41
CA VAL A 108 12.61 1.21 -10.97
C VAL A 108 14.11 1.52 -11.03
N GLY A 109 14.46 2.63 -11.66
CA GLY A 109 15.85 3.09 -11.74
C GLY A 109 16.00 4.58 -11.50
N ILE A 110 17.14 5.00 -10.97
CA ILE A 110 17.52 6.40 -10.80
C ILE A 110 18.45 6.80 -11.96
N ILE A 111 18.21 7.99 -12.51
CA ILE A 111 19.02 8.60 -13.55
C ILE A 111 19.42 10.01 -13.15
N ALA A 112 20.56 10.48 -13.64
CA ALA A 112 21.02 11.85 -13.39
C ALA A 112 20.12 12.88 -14.10
N ASP A 113 20.01 14.08 -13.53
CA ASP A 113 19.39 15.22 -14.22
C ASP A 113 20.22 15.65 -15.44
N GLY A 114 19.56 16.23 -16.44
CA GLY A 114 20.19 16.78 -17.64
C GLY A 114 20.71 15.75 -18.64
N LEU A 115 20.17 14.53 -18.65
CA LEU A 115 20.46 13.56 -19.72
C LEU A 115 19.79 13.98 -21.03
N ASP A 116 20.53 13.85 -22.14
CA ASP A 116 20.01 14.05 -23.48
C ASP A 116 19.30 12.78 -23.98
N PHE A 117 17.97 12.78 -23.97
CA PHE A 117 17.17 11.70 -24.55
C PHE A 117 17.04 11.82 -26.06
N ARG A 118 16.98 10.68 -26.74
CA ARG A 118 16.78 10.58 -28.19
C ARG A 118 15.57 9.70 -28.48
N PRO A 119 14.34 10.22 -28.34
CA PRO A 119 13.13 9.43 -28.57
C PRO A 119 13.05 8.96 -30.02
N SER A 120 12.78 7.68 -30.22
CA SER A 120 12.48 7.10 -31.53
C SER A 120 11.17 7.68 -32.06
N PRO A 121 11.17 8.46 -33.16
CA PRO A 121 9.93 9.07 -33.69
C PRO A 121 8.90 8.06 -34.18
N ALA A 122 9.34 6.82 -34.46
CA ALA A 122 8.47 5.72 -34.84
C ALA A 122 7.59 5.25 -33.66
N GLU A 123 8.06 5.44 -32.42
CA GLU A 123 7.38 4.88 -31.23
C GLU A 123 6.92 5.94 -30.25
N ILE A 124 7.69 7.01 -30.08
CA ILE A 124 7.53 8.01 -29.03
C ILE A 124 7.21 9.37 -29.65
N ALA A 125 6.03 9.90 -29.33
CA ALA A 125 5.60 11.23 -29.76
C ALA A 125 6.04 12.35 -28.79
N ALA A 126 6.24 12.05 -27.52
CA ALA A 126 6.73 13.01 -26.54
C ALA A 126 7.40 12.32 -25.35
N LEU A 127 8.35 13.03 -24.75
CA LEU A 127 8.89 12.78 -23.42
C LEU A 127 8.42 13.91 -22.50
N PHE A 128 8.04 13.57 -21.28
CA PHE A 128 7.65 14.56 -20.30
C PHE A 128 7.92 14.04 -18.88
N GLU A 129 8.05 15.00 -17.97
CA GLU A 129 8.47 14.74 -16.60
C GLU A 129 7.39 15.24 -15.64
N ILE A 130 7.10 14.45 -14.60
CA ILE A 130 6.19 14.86 -13.55
C ILE A 130 6.96 14.94 -12.22
N PRO A 131 6.96 16.09 -11.52
CA PRO A 131 7.51 16.16 -10.18
C PRO A 131 6.83 15.16 -9.24
N LEU A 132 7.63 14.37 -8.52
CA LEU A 132 7.09 13.40 -7.55
C LEU A 132 6.24 14.11 -6.50
N ALA A 133 6.66 15.31 -6.05
CA ALA A 133 5.89 16.13 -5.12
C ALA A 133 4.46 16.43 -5.63
N THR A 134 4.28 16.64 -6.94
CA THR A 134 2.94 16.84 -7.51
C THR A 134 2.13 15.54 -7.44
N LEU A 135 2.72 14.40 -7.78
CA LEU A 135 2.03 13.11 -7.68
C LEU A 135 1.61 12.76 -6.25
N LEU A 136 2.44 13.13 -5.27
CA LEU A 136 2.19 12.91 -3.84
C LEU A 136 1.02 13.72 -3.29
N THR A 137 0.68 14.86 -3.90
CA THR A 137 -0.56 15.59 -3.56
C THR A 137 -1.83 14.89 -4.04
N ASP A 138 -1.72 13.76 -4.76
CA ASP A 138 -2.81 13.01 -5.38
C ASP A 138 -3.79 13.92 -6.14
N PRO A 139 -3.35 14.62 -7.22
CA PRO A 139 -4.17 15.55 -7.99
C PRO A 139 -5.11 14.79 -8.95
N ARG A 140 -5.71 13.73 -8.44
CA ARG A 140 -6.53 12.79 -9.19
C ARG A 140 -7.76 13.47 -9.74
N ARG A 141 -8.00 13.29 -11.03
CA ARG A 141 -9.20 13.81 -11.70
C ARG A 141 -10.43 12.98 -11.35
N HIS A 142 -10.30 11.66 -11.43
CA HIS A 142 -11.32 10.68 -11.09
C HIS A 142 -10.68 9.29 -10.91
N THR A 143 -11.46 8.34 -10.41
CA THR A 143 -11.10 6.92 -10.34
C THR A 143 -12.11 6.12 -11.14
N ASP A 144 -11.66 5.41 -12.16
CA ASP A 144 -12.50 4.47 -12.90
C ASP A 144 -12.66 3.16 -12.14
N VAL A 145 -13.79 2.51 -12.32
CA VAL A 145 -14.05 1.17 -11.79
C VAL A 145 -14.12 0.22 -12.97
N ILE A 146 -13.20 -0.74 -13.02
CA ILE A 146 -13.16 -1.79 -14.04
C ILE A 146 -13.53 -3.10 -13.37
N ASP A 147 -14.67 -3.67 -13.76
CA ASP A 147 -15.05 -5.02 -13.37
C ASP A 147 -14.33 -6.05 -14.25
N ASP A 148 -13.60 -6.99 -13.62
CA ASP A 148 -13.07 -8.18 -14.29
C ASP A 148 -13.41 -9.46 -13.52
N ALA A 149 -13.03 -10.62 -14.07
CA ALA A 149 -13.30 -11.92 -13.46
C ALA A 149 -12.68 -12.12 -12.05
N ARG A 150 -11.85 -11.19 -11.58
CA ARG A 150 -11.17 -11.21 -10.28
C ARG A 150 -11.71 -10.17 -9.30
N GLY A 151 -12.64 -9.32 -9.74
CA GLY A 151 -13.30 -8.32 -8.92
C GLY A 151 -13.27 -6.92 -9.53
N ARG A 152 -13.55 -5.92 -8.69
CA ARG A 152 -13.48 -4.51 -9.07
C ARG A 152 -12.05 -4.00 -8.94
N LEU A 153 -11.52 -3.47 -10.03
CA LEU A 153 -10.26 -2.74 -10.06
C LEU A 153 -10.55 -1.23 -10.09
N PHE A 154 -9.98 -0.50 -9.14
CA PHE A 154 -10.07 0.96 -9.09
C PHE A 154 -8.84 1.56 -9.76
N VAL A 155 -9.03 2.26 -10.88
CA VAL A 155 -7.95 2.78 -11.71
C VAL A 155 -7.95 4.31 -11.65
N PRO A 156 -6.94 4.94 -11.02
CA PRO A 156 -6.89 6.38 -10.93
C PRO A 156 -6.53 7.01 -12.28
N SER A 157 -7.07 8.20 -12.52
CA SER A 157 -6.81 9.01 -13.70
C SER A 157 -6.27 10.38 -13.30
N TYR A 158 -5.11 10.74 -13.85
CA TYR A 158 -4.46 12.01 -13.62
C TYR A 158 -4.29 12.77 -14.94
N THR A 159 -4.34 14.10 -14.88
CA THR A 159 -4.15 14.96 -16.05
C THR A 159 -3.00 15.94 -15.79
N PHE A 160 -1.97 15.88 -16.62
CA PHE A 160 -0.78 16.74 -16.57
C PHE A 160 -0.59 17.42 -17.93
N GLY A 161 -1.02 18.68 -18.03
CA GLY A 161 -1.08 19.37 -19.33
C GLY A 161 -2.01 18.62 -20.29
N GLU A 162 -1.49 18.24 -21.46
CA GLU A 162 -2.21 17.43 -22.46
C GLU A 162 -2.12 15.91 -22.21
N HIS A 163 -1.37 15.48 -21.19
CA HIS A 163 -1.10 14.07 -20.93
C HIS A 163 -2.07 13.50 -19.91
N VAL A 164 -2.69 12.36 -20.25
CA VAL A 164 -3.55 11.60 -19.35
C VAL A 164 -2.80 10.36 -18.88
N LEU A 165 -2.45 10.33 -17.60
CA LEU A 165 -1.85 9.18 -16.95
C LEU A 165 -2.96 8.31 -16.38
N TRP A 166 -3.14 7.12 -16.96
CA TRP A 166 -4.24 6.21 -16.65
C TRP A 166 -3.81 4.74 -16.81
N GLY A 167 -4.66 3.80 -16.38
CA GLY A 167 -4.47 2.37 -16.64
C GLY A 167 -3.30 1.77 -15.87
N LEU A 168 -2.56 0.87 -16.52
CA LEU A 168 -1.41 0.18 -15.90
C LEU A 168 -0.35 1.16 -15.38
N SER A 169 0.00 2.18 -16.17
CA SER A 169 1.01 3.16 -15.78
C SER A 169 0.59 3.95 -14.54
N ALA A 170 -0.67 4.39 -14.45
CA ALA A 170 -1.17 5.06 -13.25
C ALA A 170 -1.14 4.13 -12.01
N MET A 171 -1.48 2.86 -12.17
CA MET A 171 -1.40 1.88 -11.07
C MET A 171 0.03 1.62 -10.60
N MET A 172 0.99 1.55 -11.53
CA MET A 172 2.42 1.43 -11.19
C MET A 172 2.92 2.67 -10.46
N VAL A 173 2.50 3.87 -10.87
CA VAL A 173 2.83 5.12 -10.16
C VAL A 173 2.26 5.11 -8.75
N VAL A 174 1.00 4.73 -8.55
CA VAL A 174 0.44 4.64 -7.19
C VAL A 174 1.21 3.68 -6.32
N GLU A 175 1.61 2.51 -6.84
CA GLU A 175 2.44 1.56 -6.09
C GLU A 175 3.83 2.13 -5.79
N LEU A 176 4.48 2.76 -6.76
CA LEU A 176 5.78 3.42 -6.57
C LEU A 176 5.72 4.42 -5.42
N LEU A 177 4.73 5.32 -5.42
CA LEU A 177 4.58 6.35 -4.39
C LEU A 177 4.27 5.71 -3.03
N ALA A 178 3.39 4.70 -3.01
CA ALA A 178 3.05 3.98 -1.79
C ALA A 178 4.25 3.24 -1.18
N VAL A 179 5.14 2.68 -2.01
CA VAL A 179 6.39 2.04 -1.54
C VAL A 179 7.42 3.09 -1.12
N ALA A 180 7.49 4.24 -1.81
CA ALA A 180 8.47 5.28 -1.58
C ALA A 180 8.16 6.17 -0.35
N GLU A 181 6.91 6.21 0.11
CA GLU A 181 6.50 7.01 1.27
C GLU A 181 6.29 6.18 2.54
N GLU A 182 6.65 6.78 3.66
CA GLU A 182 6.31 6.24 4.98
C GLU A 182 4.94 6.80 5.36
N PHE A 183 3.95 5.91 5.53
CA PHE A 183 2.62 6.34 5.95
C PHE A 183 2.66 7.05 7.33
N PHE A 184 3.60 6.68 8.19
CA PHE A 184 3.90 7.37 9.45
C PHE A 184 5.38 7.71 9.53
N ASP A 185 5.70 8.83 10.18
CA ASP A 185 7.06 9.17 10.60
C ASP A 185 7.66 8.04 11.46
N PRO A 186 8.85 7.50 11.14
CA PRO A 186 9.53 6.50 11.96
C PRO A 186 9.71 6.93 13.42
N ALA A 187 9.92 8.22 13.68
CA ALA A 187 10.03 8.75 15.04
C ALA A 187 8.71 8.64 15.80
N LEU A 188 7.57 8.84 15.11
CA LEU A 188 6.25 8.64 15.68
C LEU A 188 6.01 7.17 16.01
N ILE A 189 6.34 6.26 15.09
CA ILE A 189 6.22 4.80 15.31
C ILE A 189 7.10 4.36 16.48
N ALA A 190 8.33 4.87 16.54
CA ALA A 190 9.24 4.60 17.63
C ALA A 190 8.65 5.05 18.98
N ALA A 191 8.17 6.30 19.08
CA ALA A 191 7.58 6.84 20.30
C ALA A 191 6.32 6.08 20.75
N LEU A 192 5.47 5.65 19.82
CA LEU A 192 4.30 4.81 20.12
C LEU A 192 4.69 3.41 20.63
N GLY A 193 5.77 2.85 20.09
CA GLY A 193 6.34 1.58 20.55
C GLY A 193 6.89 1.68 21.98
N ASP A 194 7.70 2.71 22.25
CA ASP A 194 8.29 2.95 23.57
C ASP A 194 7.20 3.17 24.63
N GLU A 195 6.15 3.95 24.29
CA GLU A 195 5.01 4.15 25.18
C GLU A 195 4.25 2.85 25.49
N LEU A 196 4.05 1.97 24.51
CA LEU A 196 3.43 0.67 24.75
C LEU A 196 4.29 -0.21 25.67
N ASP A 197 5.60 -0.19 25.49
CA ASP A 197 6.53 -0.91 26.36
C ASP A 197 6.44 -0.40 27.81
N GLU A 198 6.38 0.93 28.00
CA GLU A 198 6.17 1.54 29.32
C GLU A 198 4.82 1.14 29.93
N LEU A 199 3.73 1.18 29.16
CA LEU A 199 2.40 0.77 29.63
C LEU A 199 2.37 -0.71 30.05
N GLU A 200 3.06 -1.58 29.32
CA GLU A 200 3.18 -3.00 29.69
C GLU A 200 3.97 -3.18 30.99
N GLN A 201 5.12 -2.51 31.15
CA GLN A 201 5.96 -2.57 32.35
C GLN A 201 5.20 -2.12 33.61
N HIS A 202 4.30 -1.15 33.48
CA HIS A 202 3.46 -0.66 34.57
C HIS A 202 2.14 -1.43 34.76
N GLY A 203 1.91 -2.51 33.98
CA GLY A 203 0.68 -3.30 34.07
C GLY A 203 -0.59 -2.54 33.66
N ALA A 204 -0.46 -1.52 32.82
CA ALA A 204 -1.55 -0.65 32.39
C ALA A 204 -2.37 -1.19 31.21
N LEU A 205 -2.02 -2.38 30.70
CA LEU A 205 -2.75 -3.09 29.65
C LEU A 205 -3.86 -3.99 30.25
N THR A 206 -4.99 -4.07 29.55
CA THR A 206 -6.10 -4.95 29.92
C THR A 206 -6.23 -6.10 28.93
N ARG A 207 -6.51 -7.32 29.38
CA ARG A 207 -6.75 -8.43 28.45
C ARG A 207 -7.89 -8.09 27.50
N ALA A 208 -7.70 -8.34 26.21
CA ALA A 208 -8.76 -8.18 25.25
C ALA A 208 -9.89 -9.19 25.53
N GLY A 209 -11.11 -8.82 25.15
CA GLY A 209 -12.24 -9.75 25.10
C GLY A 209 -12.89 -9.78 23.73
N ILE A 210 -13.82 -10.71 23.56
CA ILE A 210 -14.63 -10.87 22.36
C ILE A 210 -16.10 -10.56 22.67
N GLY A 211 -16.83 -9.99 21.72
CA GLY A 211 -18.23 -9.57 21.89
C GLY A 211 -18.40 -8.15 22.43
N ARG A 212 -19.65 -7.67 22.53
CA ARG A 212 -20.02 -6.33 23.02
C ARG A 212 -20.96 -6.40 24.23
N GLY A 213 -20.86 -5.41 25.12
CA GLY A 213 -21.77 -5.25 26.27
C GLY A 213 -21.82 -6.49 27.18
N HIS A 214 -23.01 -6.97 27.51
CA HIS A 214 -23.22 -8.16 28.36
C HIS A 214 -22.72 -9.48 27.76
N ALA A 215 -22.39 -9.53 26.47
CA ALA A 215 -21.82 -10.70 25.80
C ALA A 215 -20.27 -10.65 25.75
N HIS A 216 -19.63 -9.67 26.39
CA HIS A 216 -18.17 -9.56 26.43
C HIS A 216 -17.55 -10.68 27.28
N GLN A 217 -16.65 -11.46 26.67
CA GLN A 217 -16.00 -12.60 27.33
C GLN A 217 -14.50 -12.60 27.07
N HIS A 218 -13.71 -13.03 28.05
CA HIS A 218 -12.28 -13.30 27.88
C HIS A 218 -12.08 -14.76 27.47
N ARG A 219 -11.75 -14.98 26.19
CA ARG A 219 -11.53 -16.30 25.60
C ARG A 219 -10.09 -16.37 25.05
N PRO A 220 -9.11 -16.72 25.90
CA PRO A 220 -7.70 -16.76 25.51
C PRO A 220 -7.40 -17.84 24.45
N ASP A 221 -8.30 -18.82 24.30
CA ASP A 221 -8.29 -19.83 23.24
C ASP A 221 -8.65 -19.25 21.86
N ILE A 222 -9.26 -18.06 21.80
CA ILE A 222 -9.65 -17.35 20.57
C ILE A 222 -8.75 -16.14 20.32
N ARG A 223 -8.50 -15.33 21.36
CA ARG A 223 -7.78 -14.06 21.27
C ARG A 223 -6.89 -13.88 22.50
N GLY A 224 -5.58 -13.73 22.28
CA GLY A 224 -4.57 -13.74 23.34
C GLY A 224 -3.88 -12.41 23.67
N ASP A 225 -4.29 -11.28 23.08
CA ASP A 225 -3.65 -9.97 23.31
C ASP A 225 -4.17 -9.20 24.53
N SER A 226 -3.34 -8.28 25.01
CA SER A 226 -3.72 -7.21 25.93
C SER A 226 -3.73 -5.86 25.22
N ILE A 227 -4.67 -5.00 25.57
CA ILE A 227 -4.95 -3.76 24.87
C ILE A 227 -4.97 -2.55 25.81
N ARG A 228 -4.78 -1.37 25.21
CA ARG A 228 -5.03 -0.06 25.83
C ARG A 228 -5.55 0.90 24.77
N TRP A 229 -6.75 1.45 24.98
CA TRP A 229 -7.31 2.44 24.07
C TRP A 229 -6.47 3.72 24.05
N LEU A 230 -6.31 4.27 22.85
CA LEU A 230 -5.56 5.51 22.64
C LEU A 230 -6.40 6.71 23.09
N THR A 231 -5.74 7.71 23.67
CA THR A 231 -6.32 9.01 24.03
C THR A 231 -5.49 10.14 23.40
N PRO A 232 -6.10 11.30 23.11
CA PRO A 232 -5.38 12.44 22.56
C PRO A 232 -4.50 13.16 23.59
N ASP A 233 -4.45 12.69 24.84
CA ASP A 233 -3.70 13.34 25.92
C ASP A 233 -2.19 13.13 25.78
N HIS A 234 -1.78 12.00 25.18
CA HIS A 234 -0.37 11.72 24.93
C HIS A 234 0.09 12.29 23.58
N PRO A 235 1.24 12.98 23.48
CA PRO A 235 1.67 13.64 22.24
C PRO A 235 1.78 12.71 21.03
N ALA A 236 2.36 11.51 21.20
CA ALA A 236 2.52 10.54 20.11
C ALA A 236 1.15 10.00 19.65
N GLN A 237 0.30 9.60 20.60
CA GLN A 237 -1.06 9.13 20.30
C GLN A 237 -1.90 10.20 19.59
N ARG A 238 -1.83 11.46 20.04
CA ARG A 238 -2.51 12.59 19.40
C ARG A 238 -2.06 12.80 17.97
N HIS A 239 -0.75 12.77 17.71
CA HIS A 239 -0.22 12.89 16.35
C HIS A 239 -0.78 11.76 15.47
N TYR A 240 -0.67 10.50 15.94
CA TYR A 240 -1.24 9.36 15.24
C TYR A 240 -2.73 9.56 14.91
N LEU A 241 -3.56 9.88 15.90
CA LEU A 241 -4.99 10.08 15.73
C LEU A 241 -5.32 11.22 14.74
N MET A 242 -4.55 12.31 14.74
CA MET A 242 -4.71 13.41 13.78
C MET A 242 -4.34 12.99 12.35
N THR A 243 -3.29 12.17 12.18
CA THR A 243 -2.94 11.60 10.88
C THR A 243 -4.08 10.74 10.34
N LEU A 244 -4.65 9.85 11.17
CA LEU A 244 -5.79 9.03 10.74
C LEU A 244 -7.06 9.86 10.54
N ALA A 245 -7.28 10.94 11.28
CA ALA A 245 -8.38 11.87 10.98
C ALA A 245 -8.25 12.50 9.59
N SER A 246 -7.03 12.84 9.17
CA SER A 246 -6.77 13.35 7.81
C SER A 246 -7.04 12.29 6.75
N VAL A 247 -6.67 11.03 7.03
CA VAL A 247 -6.97 9.86 6.17
C VAL A 247 -8.48 9.63 6.05
N ARG A 248 -9.22 9.70 7.16
CA ARG A 248 -10.69 9.62 7.17
C ARG A 248 -11.30 10.64 6.22
N ASP A 249 -10.86 11.90 6.32
CA ASP A 249 -11.40 12.99 5.53
C ASP A 249 -11.07 12.83 4.03
N ALA A 250 -9.88 12.32 3.72
CA ALA A 250 -9.51 11.96 2.34
C ALA A 250 -10.40 10.83 1.80
N ILE A 251 -10.60 9.76 2.58
CA ILE A 251 -11.48 8.64 2.21
C ILE A 251 -12.92 9.13 1.99
N ASN A 252 -13.42 10.01 2.86
CA ASN A 252 -14.76 10.57 2.70
C ASN A 252 -14.91 11.41 1.42
N ARG A 253 -13.92 12.25 1.10
CA ARG A 253 -13.94 13.04 -0.15
C ARG A 253 -13.88 12.16 -1.40
N ALA A 254 -13.09 11.09 -1.35
CA ALA A 254 -12.89 10.20 -2.48
C ALA A 254 -14.04 9.21 -2.69
N LEU A 255 -14.56 8.64 -1.61
CA LEU A 255 -15.45 7.47 -1.66
C LEU A 255 -16.85 7.74 -1.06
N PHE A 256 -17.10 8.93 -0.52
CA PHE A 256 -18.39 9.33 0.06
C PHE A 256 -18.91 8.37 1.15
N LEU A 257 -18.01 7.74 1.91
CA LEU A 257 -18.36 6.70 2.90
C LEU A 257 -18.99 7.26 4.20
N GLY A 258 -18.91 8.58 4.43
CA GLY A 258 -19.52 9.22 5.59
C GLY A 258 -18.92 8.78 6.93
N LEU A 259 -17.63 8.44 6.93
CA LEU A 259 -16.86 8.10 8.12
C LEU A 259 -16.88 9.30 9.09
N PHE A 260 -17.31 9.06 10.31
CA PHE A 260 -17.54 10.06 11.34
C PHE A 260 -16.37 10.11 12.34
N GLU A 261 -15.89 8.97 12.81
CA GLU A 261 -14.89 8.89 13.87
C GLU A 261 -13.85 7.80 13.58
N PHE A 262 -12.72 7.89 14.27
CA PHE A 262 -11.68 6.87 14.28
C PHE A 262 -11.37 6.51 15.73
N GLU A 263 -11.51 5.24 16.08
CA GLU A 263 -11.17 4.70 17.39
C GLU A 263 -10.02 3.70 17.23
N ALA A 264 -9.10 3.65 18.18
CA ALA A 264 -7.97 2.74 18.11
C ALA A 264 -7.41 2.38 19.49
N HIS A 265 -6.75 1.23 19.57
CA HIS A 265 -6.07 0.78 20.77
C HIS A 265 -4.73 0.14 20.44
N PHE A 266 -3.77 0.27 21.36
CA PHE A 266 -2.62 -0.63 21.39
C PHE A 266 -3.07 -2.08 21.57
N ALA A 267 -2.32 -3.01 21.01
CA ALA A 267 -2.47 -4.45 21.17
C ALA A 267 -1.09 -5.09 21.31
N ARG A 268 -0.90 -5.84 22.38
CA ARG A 268 0.32 -6.56 22.74
C ARG A 268 0.02 -8.04 22.86
N TYR A 269 0.60 -8.82 21.96
CA TYR A 269 0.53 -10.28 21.95
C TYR A 269 1.81 -10.82 22.59
N PRO A 270 1.71 -11.57 23.70
CA PRO A 270 2.87 -12.29 24.23
C PRO A 270 3.30 -13.40 23.26
N VAL A 271 4.49 -13.96 23.48
CA VAL A 271 5.01 -15.07 22.67
C VAL A 271 4.00 -16.22 22.61
N GLY A 272 3.74 -16.71 21.40
CA GLY A 272 2.79 -17.79 21.12
C GLY A 272 1.31 -17.39 21.10
N ALA A 273 0.97 -16.17 21.51
CA ALA A 273 -0.41 -15.68 21.40
C ALA A 273 -0.82 -15.43 19.95
N PHE A 274 -2.11 -15.56 19.70
CA PHE A 274 -2.71 -15.46 18.37
C PHE A 274 -4.09 -14.81 18.45
N TYR A 275 -4.67 -14.55 17.28
CA TYR A 275 -6.09 -14.26 17.14
C TYR A 275 -6.63 -15.14 16.01
N GLN A 276 -7.53 -16.06 16.35
CA GLN A 276 -8.23 -16.88 15.37
C GLN A 276 -8.91 -16.01 14.31
N ARG A 277 -9.12 -16.63 13.14
CA ARG A 277 -9.83 -16.02 12.02
C ARG A 277 -11.16 -15.40 12.43
N HIS A 278 -11.36 -14.17 12.00
CA HIS A 278 -12.57 -13.39 12.29
C HIS A 278 -12.78 -12.28 11.25
N VAL A 279 -13.91 -11.60 11.38
CA VAL A 279 -14.25 -10.36 10.68
C VAL A 279 -14.51 -9.31 11.76
N ASP A 280 -14.07 -8.07 11.53
CA ASP A 280 -14.14 -6.99 12.53
C ASP A 280 -15.55 -6.42 12.73
N SER A 281 -16.41 -6.60 11.73
CA SER A 281 -17.78 -6.12 11.74
C SER A 281 -18.72 -7.15 11.11
N PHE A 282 -19.85 -7.42 11.76
CA PHE A 282 -20.86 -8.32 11.21
C PHE A 282 -21.88 -7.52 10.36
N ARG A 283 -22.25 -8.07 9.20
CA ARG A 283 -23.20 -7.45 8.26
C ARG A 283 -24.48 -6.99 8.95
N GLY A 284 -24.90 -5.75 8.68
CA GLY A 284 -26.16 -5.17 9.16
C GLY A 284 -26.13 -4.54 10.56
N ARG A 285 -24.99 -4.59 11.27
CA ARG A 285 -24.77 -3.88 12.55
C ARG A 285 -23.53 -2.98 12.52
N ALA A 286 -23.02 -2.71 11.33
CA ALA A 286 -21.69 -2.17 11.09
C ALA A 286 -21.62 -0.65 11.28
N ASN A 287 -21.23 -0.24 12.47
CA ASN A 287 -20.72 1.11 12.67
C ASN A 287 -19.27 1.23 12.24
N ARG A 288 -18.48 0.14 12.25
CA ARG A 288 -17.11 0.07 11.71
C ARG A 288 -17.15 -0.27 10.22
N ILE A 289 -16.60 0.60 9.38
CA ILE A 289 -16.59 0.45 7.93
C ILE A 289 -15.22 0.02 7.43
N ILE A 290 -14.16 0.64 7.96
CA ILE A 290 -12.78 0.37 7.57
C ILE A 290 -11.98 0.03 8.82
N SER A 291 -11.27 -1.08 8.78
CA SER A 291 -10.32 -1.51 9.78
C SER A 291 -8.91 -1.07 9.38
N SER A 292 -8.08 -0.84 10.38
CA SER A 292 -6.68 -0.50 10.21
C SER A 292 -5.80 -1.18 11.25
N VAL A 293 -4.58 -1.53 10.85
CA VAL A 293 -3.54 -2.06 11.75
C VAL A 293 -2.23 -1.35 11.44
N THR A 294 -1.63 -0.75 12.45
CA THR A 294 -0.27 -0.18 12.40
C THR A 294 0.65 -1.02 13.25
N TYR A 295 1.78 -1.46 12.70
CA TYR A 295 2.74 -2.28 13.43
C TYR A 295 3.86 -1.47 14.07
N LEU A 296 4.33 -1.92 15.24
CA LEU A 296 5.32 -1.18 16.05
C LEU A 296 6.63 -1.96 16.28
N ASN A 297 6.80 -3.13 15.68
CA ASN A 297 7.89 -4.05 16.02
C ASN A 297 9.18 -3.73 15.26
N ARG A 298 10.16 -3.16 15.97
CA ARG A 298 11.50 -2.86 15.43
C ARG A 298 12.23 -4.16 15.09
N ASP A 299 12.96 -4.17 13.98
CA ASP A 299 13.85 -5.27 13.57
C ASP A 299 13.22 -6.67 13.57
N TRP A 300 11.95 -6.78 13.16
CA TRP A 300 11.24 -8.07 13.13
C TRP A 300 11.95 -9.07 12.19
N PRO A 301 12.34 -10.26 12.68
CA PRO A 301 13.04 -11.24 11.87
C PRO A 301 12.09 -11.97 10.91
N ASP A 302 12.64 -12.48 9.80
CA ASP A 302 11.87 -13.18 8.77
C ASP A 302 11.17 -14.44 9.28
N ASP A 303 11.73 -15.11 10.29
CA ASP A 303 11.16 -16.30 10.93
C ASP A 303 10.43 -16.00 12.24
N GLY A 304 10.14 -14.72 12.52
CA GLY A 304 9.50 -14.27 13.76
C GLY A 304 8.03 -14.67 13.91
N GLY A 305 7.37 -15.08 12.82
CA GLY A 305 5.93 -15.37 12.79
C GLY A 305 5.09 -14.11 13.05
N GLY A 306 3.88 -14.28 13.59
CA GLY A 306 3.02 -13.16 13.99
C GLY A 306 2.33 -12.42 12.85
N GLU A 307 2.37 -12.96 11.63
CA GLU A 307 1.80 -12.35 10.44
C GLU A 307 0.28 -12.21 10.57
N MET A 308 -0.24 -11.13 9.99
CA MET A 308 -1.68 -11.07 9.69
C MET A 308 -1.94 -11.73 8.35
N VAL A 309 -2.83 -12.72 8.34
CA VAL A 309 -3.27 -13.40 7.11
C VAL A 309 -4.66 -12.90 6.76
N SER A 310 -4.89 -12.60 5.48
CA SER A 310 -6.18 -12.16 4.94
C SER A 310 -6.73 -13.19 3.94
N TYR A 311 -8.05 -13.33 3.89
CA TYR A 311 -8.73 -14.36 3.10
C TYR A 311 -9.77 -13.77 2.14
N ALA A 312 -10.08 -14.52 1.07
CA ALA A 312 -11.06 -14.10 0.09
C ALA A 312 -12.47 -14.01 0.72
N PRO A 313 -13.22 -12.92 0.49
CA PRO A 313 -14.60 -12.83 0.93
C PRO A 313 -15.43 -13.99 0.36
N GLY A 314 -16.07 -14.77 1.21
CA GLY A 314 -16.91 -15.92 0.81
C GLY A 314 -16.15 -17.22 0.48
N ASP A 315 -14.82 -17.21 0.51
CA ASP A 315 -13.98 -18.41 0.43
C ASP A 315 -12.83 -18.29 1.43
N GLU A 316 -13.10 -18.70 2.67
CA GLU A 316 -12.16 -18.59 3.78
C GLU A 316 -10.97 -19.57 3.67
N THR A 317 -10.94 -20.45 2.68
CA THR A 317 -9.77 -21.32 2.44
C THR A 317 -8.70 -20.65 1.60
N ARG A 318 -9.08 -19.60 0.85
CA ARG A 318 -8.20 -18.92 -0.08
C ARG A 318 -7.54 -17.70 0.56
N GLU A 319 -6.25 -17.84 0.88
CA GLU A 319 -5.42 -16.71 1.31
C GLU A 319 -5.25 -15.67 0.19
N LEU A 320 -5.39 -14.39 0.55
CA LEU A 320 -5.13 -13.25 -0.33
C LEU A 320 -3.73 -12.67 -0.14
N GLY A 321 -3.19 -12.78 1.07
CA GLY A 321 -1.86 -12.29 1.41
C GLY A 321 -1.57 -12.34 2.90
N ARG A 322 -0.28 -12.20 3.21
CA ARG A 322 0.28 -12.18 4.55
C ARG A 322 1.05 -10.89 4.76
N VAL A 323 0.92 -10.29 5.94
CA VAL A 323 1.64 -9.07 6.31
C VAL A 323 2.45 -9.33 7.57
N ALA A 324 3.78 -9.25 7.45
CA ALA A 324 4.69 -9.32 8.58
C ALA A 324 4.54 -8.07 9.45
N PRO A 325 4.57 -8.20 10.80
CA PRO A 325 4.28 -7.10 11.70
C PRO A 325 5.47 -6.13 11.89
N ARG A 326 6.15 -5.72 10.82
CA ARG A 326 7.31 -4.81 10.88
C ARG A 326 6.89 -3.39 11.24
N ALA A 327 7.67 -2.69 12.07
CA ALA A 327 7.42 -1.31 12.47
C ALA A 327 7.13 -0.37 11.28
N GLY A 328 6.07 0.43 11.41
CA GLY A 328 5.65 1.41 10.41
C GLY A 328 4.80 0.84 9.28
N THR A 329 4.68 -0.48 9.16
CA THR A 329 3.72 -1.09 8.24
C THR A 329 2.30 -0.72 8.66
N PHE A 330 1.54 -0.19 7.71
CA PHE A 330 0.12 0.17 7.87
C PHE A 330 -0.73 -0.67 6.93
N VAL A 331 -1.77 -1.28 7.47
CA VAL A 331 -2.72 -2.11 6.72
C VAL A 331 -4.12 -1.54 6.91
N CYS A 332 -4.91 -1.49 5.85
CA CYS A 332 -6.26 -0.93 5.86
C CYS A 332 -7.17 -1.78 4.97
N PHE A 333 -8.37 -2.12 5.44
CA PHE A 333 -9.31 -3.01 4.73
C PHE A 333 -10.76 -2.79 5.16
N LEU A 334 -11.72 -3.27 4.35
CA LEU A 334 -13.14 -3.21 4.68
C LEU A 334 -13.45 -4.14 5.86
N ALA A 335 -14.01 -3.56 6.93
CA ALA A 335 -14.18 -4.23 8.22
C ALA A 335 -15.17 -5.40 8.18
N GLU A 336 -16.12 -5.40 7.25
CA GLU A 336 -17.17 -6.43 7.12
C GLU A 336 -16.91 -7.49 6.06
N GLU A 337 -15.90 -7.29 5.21
CA GLU A 337 -15.68 -8.13 4.03
C GLU A 337 -14.43 -8.99 4.12
N MET A 338 -13.46 -8.62 4.97
CA MET A 338 -12.13 -9.23 4.98
C MET A 338 -11.93 -10.12 6.21
N PRO A 339 -12.21 -11.44 6.12
CA PRO A 339 -11.75 -12.38 7.12
C PRO A 339 -10.24 -12.33 7.23
N HIS A 340 -9.75 -12.29 8.46
CA HIS A 340 -8.33 -12.24 8.75
C HIS A 340 -8.01 -12.92 10.09
N GLU A 341 -6.76 -13.34 10.26
CA GLU A 341 -6.25 -13.92 11.49
C GLU A 341 -4.85 -13.39 11.80
N VAL A 342 -4.44 -13.54 13.07
CA VAL A 342 -3.07 -13.25 13.52
C VAL A 342 -2.44 -14.56 13.93
N LEU A 343 -1.39 -14.96 13.21
CA LEU A 343 -0.65 -16.19 13.50
C LEU A 343 0.13 -16.06 14.83
N PRO A 344 0.49 -17.19 15.47
CA PRO A 344 1.37 -17.17 16.63
C PRO A 344 2.73 -16.51 16.30
N ALA A 345 3.20 -15.65 17.20
CA ALA A 345 4.50 -15.00 17.09
C ALA A 345 5.54 -15.68 17.99
N ARG A 346 6.81 -15.68 17.58
CA ARG A 346 7.94 -16.16 18.40
C ARG A 346 8.52 -15.08 19.31
N LEU A 347 8.14 -13.83 19.08
CA LEU A 347 8.52 -12.65 19.85
C LEU A 347 7.27 -11.90 20.30
N PRO A 348 7.33 -11.08 21.36
CA PRO A 348 6.24 -10.18 21.71
C PRO A 348 5.87 -9.29 20.51
N ARG A 349 4.60 -9.30 20.11
CA ARG A 349 4.10 -8.58 18.93
C ARG A 349 3.23 -7.41 19.37
N ALA A 350 3.61 -6.22 18.93
CA ALA A 350 2.95 -4.95 19.16
C ALA A 350 2.29 -4.40 17.89
N SER A 351 1.09 -3.86 18.04
CA SER A 351 0.37 -3.15 16.99
C SER A 351 -0.60 -2.14 17.58
N ILE A 352 -1.08 -1.22 16.76
CA ILE A 352 -2.27 -0.41 17.00
C ILE A 352 -3.35 -0.93 16.07
N ALA A 353 -4.45 -1.44 16.63
CA ALA A 353 -5.64 -1.79 15.86
C ALA A 353 -6.65 -0.64 15.96
N GLY A 354 -7.27 -0.27 14.84
CA GLY A 354 -8.22 0.85 14.82
C GLY A 354 -9.29 0.72 13.75
N TRP A 355 -10.37 1.46 13.91
CA TRP A 355 -11.54 1.40 13.04
C TRP A 355 -12.09 2.78 12.72
N PHE A 356 -12.29 3.04 11.43
CA PHE A 356 -13.09 4.17 10.97
C PHE A 356 -14.57 3.79 11.02
N ARG A 357 -15.35 4.61 11.71
CA ARG A 357 -16.75 4.34 11.99
C ARG A 357 -17.68 5.35 11.34
N ARG A 358 -18.90 4.95 10.99
CA ARG A 358 -20.03 5.84 10.72
C ARG A 358 -20.77 6.11 12.02
N ASN A 359 -21.40 7.28 12.10
CA ASN A 359 -22.31 7.57 13.19
C ASN A 359 -23.58 6.72 13.04
N SER A 360 -23.82 5.83 13.99
CA SER A 360 -25.01 4.96 14.09
C SER A 360 -26.06 5.47 15.08
N SER A 361 -25.92 6.69 15.59
CA SER A 361 -26.92 7.30 16.45
C SER A 361 -28.23 7.48 15.67
N LEU A 362 -29.26 6.70 16.05
CA LEU A 362 -30.60 6.74 15.47
C LEU A 362 -31.61 7.02 16.59
N GLY A 363 -32.33 8.14 16.49
CA GLY A 363 -33.32 8.54 17.49
C GLY A 363 -32.71 8.79 18.87
N SER A 364 -33.20 8.11 19.91
CA SER A 364 -32.73 8.21 21.30
C SER A 364 -31.58 7.27 21.66
N ILE A 365 -31.10 6.46 20.71
CA ILE A 365 -29.97 5.55 20.92
C ILE A 365 -28.69 6.30 20.55
N ILE A 366 -27.98 6.76 21.57
CA ILE A 366 -26.65 7.35 21.45
C ILE A 366 -25.65 6.20 21.32
N ASP A 367 -24.82 6.21 20.28
CA ASP A 367 -23.64 5.35 20.16
C ASP A 367 -22.43 6.16 20.63
N PRO A 368 -22.09 6.16 21.94
CA PRO A 368 -21.01 6.99 22.44
C PRO A 368 -19.66 6.51 21.91
N ALA A 369 -18.80 7.47 21.56
CA ALA A 369 -17.38 7.23 21.32
C ALA A 369 -16.73 6.60 22.57
N ARG A 370 -15.74 5.73 22.37
CA ARG A 370 -14.99 5.05 23.44
C ARG A 370 -13.68 5.73 23.78
#